data_AF-A0A194XMU3-F1
#
_entry.id   AF-A0A194XMU3-F1
#
_cell.length_a   1.000
_cell.length_b   1.000
_cell.length_c   1.000
_cell.angle_alpha   90.00
_cell.angle_beta   90.00
_cell.angle_gamma   90.00
#
_symmetry.space_group_name_H-M   'P 1'
#
loop_
_entity.id
_entity.type
_entity.pdbx_description
1 polymer ?
#
loop_
_entity_poly.entity_id
_entity_poly.type
_entity_poly.pdbx_seq_one_letter_code
_entity_poly.pdbx_strand_id
1 'polypeptide(L)'
;MQFLSFLAILAATSSCVSSAAIDNTVGLSMRDELDDIINLPTKSVRCGGSLARAEIHTTADIKKAATNTLNHLDANTVVGDQNYPKRYGYRDPAVTLSSQCSATDTLYEFPITRGTWNGVPGDTTDIPDRIIIKRTSKKGIYCGLITHTGAPASPITNNPFQSCTG
;
A
#
# COMPACT_ATOMS: atom_id res chain seq x y z
N MET A 1 32.82 73.16 29.58
CA MET A 1 33.90 72.29 29.06
C MET A 1 33.41 70.86 29.23
N GLN A 2 32.82 70.28 28.18
CA GLN A 2 33.48 69.35 27.22
C GLN A 2 33.87 68.02 27.88
N PHE A 3 33.07 66.98 27.62
CA PHE A 3 33.43 65.76 26.83
C PHE A 3 33.80 64.62 27.80
N LEU A 4 33.52 63.33 27.63
CA LEU A 4 33.10 62.50 26.50
C LEU A 4 32.61 61.19 27.17
N SER A 5 31.34 60.79 27.02
CA SER A 5 30.86 59.51 27.57
C SER A 5 31.03 58.38 26.55
N PHE A 6 31.72 57.33 26.99
CA PHE A 6 32.02 56.12 26.23
C PHE A 6 30.75 55.31 25.92
N LEU A 7 30.65 54.89 24.66
CA LEU A 7 29.68 53.95 24.12
C LEU A 7 30.10 52.52 24.52
N ALA A 8 29.23 51.78 25.21
CA ALA A 8 29.38 50.34 25.42
C ALA A 8 28.12 49.63 24.90
N ILE A 9 28.28 48.89 23.81
CA ILE A 9 27.27 48.02 23.22
C ILE A 9 27.27 46.71 24.01
N LEU A 10 26.17 46.42 24.71
CA LEU A 10 25.97 45.12 25.37
C LEU A 10 24.96 44.32 24.54
N ALA A 11 25.46 43.37 23.74
CA ALA A 11 24.65 42.34 23.11
C ALA A 11 24.57 41.15 24.07
N ALA A 12 23.38 40.89 24.63
CA ALA A 12 23.10 39.68 25.40
C ALA A 12 22.19 38.78 24.55
N THR A 13 22.75 37.69 24.08
CA THR A 13 22.10 36.62 23.33
C THR A 13 21.07 35.90 24.18
N SER A 14 19.80 35.92 23.75
CA SER A 14 18.74 35.11 24.33
C SER A 14 18.91 33.65 23.94
N SER A 15 19.40 32.84 24.87
CA SER A 15 19.37 31.38 24.78
C SER A 15 17.97 30.89 25.16
N CYS A 16 17.08 30.78 24.18
CA CYS A 16 15.85 29.99 24.34
C CYS A 16 16.25 28.51 24.34
N VAL A 17 16.53 27.98 25.53
CA VAL A 17 16.58 26.53 25.76
C VAL A 17 15.13 26.05 25.78
N SER A 18 14.61 25.71 24.62
CA SER A 18 13.40 24.90 24.52
C SER A 18 13.75 23.50 25.02
N SER A 19 13.45 23.21 26.29
CA SER A 19 13.34 21.84 26.78
C SER A 19 12.18 21.17 26.03
N ALA A 20 12.49 20.61 24.86
CA ALA A 20 11.63 19.65 24.23
C ALA A 20 11.48 18.49 25.21
N ALA A 21 10.30 18.37 25.82
CA ALA A 21 9.89 17.11 26.40
C ALA A 21 10.00 16.07 25.29
N ILE A 22 10.92 15.14 25.43
CA ILE A 22 11.01 13.94 24.61
C ILE A 22 9.77 13.12 24.99
N ASP A 23 8.70 13.35 24.24
CA ASP A 23 7.52 12.52 24.28
C ASP A 23 7.91 11.16 23.73
N ASN A 24 8.18 10.23 24.64
CA ASN A 24 8.58 8.86 24.36
C ASN A 24 7.35 8.01 23.93
N THR A 25 6.47 8.56 23.10
CA THR A 25 5.33 7.86 22.49
C THR A 25 5.63 7.29 21.10
N VAL A 26 6.88 7.32 20.65
CA VAL A 26 7.32 6.53 19.47
C VAL A 26 7.62 5.09 19.89
N GLY A 27 6.60 4.39 20.37
CA GLY A 27 6.75 3.03 20.90
C GLY A 27 5.49 2.17 20.89
N LEU A 28 4.35 2.72 20.44
CA LEU A 28 3.06 2.00 20.48
C LEU A 28 2.35 1.85 19.12
N SER A 29 2.78 2.50 18.03
CA SER A 29 1.98 2.45 16.78
C SER A 29 2.35 1.34 15.77
N MET A 30 3.48 0.63 15.93
CA MET A 30 3.86 -0.40 14.95
C MET A 30 3.38 -1.82 15.29
N ARG A 31 2.84 -2.04 16.50
CA ARG A 31 2.34 -3.36 16.92
C ARG A 31 0.84 -3.55 16.68
N ASP A 32 0.04 -2.48 16.58
CA ASP A 32 -1.38 -2.57 16.21
C ASP A 32 -1.61 -2.72 14.70
N GLU A 33 -0.72 -2.17 13.86
CA GLU A 33 -0.85 -2.23 12.39
C GLU A 33 -0.69 -3.66 11.81
N LEU A 34 -0.19 -4.61 12.62
CA LEU A 34 -0.04 -6.02 12.22
C LEU A 34 -1.37 -6.80 12.16
N ASP A 35 -2.45 -6.29 12.78
CA ASP A 35 -3.77 -6.96 12.92
C ASP A 35 -4.90 -6.35 12.07
N ASP A 36 -4.56 -5.36 11.23
CA ASP A 36 -5.55 -4.62 10.44
C ASP A 36 -5.93 -5.32 9.14
N ILE A 37 -5.14 -6.29 8.68
CA ILE A 37 -5.48 -7.14 7.54
C ILE A 37 -5.78 -8.56 8.00
N ILE A 38 -7.00 -9.03 7.76
CA ILE A 38 -7.39 -10.42 8.03
C ILE A 38 -7.42 -11.27 6.76
N ASN A 39 -7.41 -12.59 6.95
CA ASN A 39 -7.51 -13.59 5.87
C ASN A 39 -6.30 -13.62 4.92
N LEU A 40 -5.12 -13.18 5.37
CA LEU A 40 -3.89 -13.33 4.59
C LEU A 40 -3.57 -14.82 4.35
N PRO A 41 -3.01 -15.18 3.17
CA PRO A 41 -2.59 -16.54 2.91
C PRO A 41 -1.43 -16.93 3.83
N THR A 42 -1.38 -18.21 4.20
CA THR A 42 -0.28 -18.77 5.04
C THR A 42 0.90 -19.28 4.22
N LYS A 43 0.73 -19.35 2.89
CA LYS A 43 1.74 -19.79 1.92
C LYS A 43 1.95 -18.72 0.87
N SER A 44 3.08 -18.81 0.17
CA SER A 44 3.34 -17.98 -1.00
C SER A 44 2.32 -18.25 -2.11
N VAL A 45 1.97 -17.21 -2.85
CA VAL A 45 1.00 -17.27 -3.94
C VAL A 45 1.73 -17.02 -5.26
N ARG A 46 1.44 -17.83 -6.28
CA ARG A 46 2.02 -17.80 -7.61
C ARG A 46 1.07 -17.15 -8.61
N CYS A 47 1.52 -16.09 -9.27
CA CYS A 47 0.82 -15.41 -10.35
C CYS A 47 1.42 -15.80 -11.71
N GLY A 48 0.57 -16.09 -12.70
CA GLY A 48 1.01 -16.43 -14.08
C GLY A 48 1.38 -17.90 -14.31
N GLY A 49 1.18 -18.77 -13.32
CA GLY A 49 1.36 -20.22 -13.45
C GLY A 49 2.79 -20.61 -13.86
N SER A 50 2.91 -21.31 -14.99
CA SER A 50 4.19 -21.79 -15.54
C SER A 50 4.77 -20.87 -16.63
N LEU A 51 4.21 -19.67 -16.83
CA LEU A 51 4.66 -18.73 -17.84
C LEU A 51 6.00 -18.07 -17.44
N ALA A 52 6.77 -17.59 -18.41
CA ALA A 52 8.09 -17.00 -18.17
C ALA A 52 8.05 -15.75 -17.26
N ARG A 53 6.95 -14.98 -17.29
CA ARG A 53 6.72 -13.81 -16.42
C ARG A 53 5.99 -14.18 -15.13
N ALA A 54 5.87 -15.46 -14.79
CA ALA A 54 5.22 -15.87 -13.55
C ALA A 54 6.04 -15.42 -12.34
N GLU A 55 5.35 -14.91 -11.32
CA GLU A 55 5.95 -14.44 -10.09
C GLU A 55 5.41 -15.22 -8.89
N ILE A 56 6.23 -15.32 -7.84
CA ILE A 56 5.85 -15.89 -6.55
C ILE A 56 5.95 -14.75 -5.55
N HIS A 57 4.83 -14.46 -4.90
CA HIS A 57 4.72 -13.47 -3.84
C HIS A 57 4.70 -14.17 -2.50
N THR A 58 5.62 -13.79 -1.62
CA THR A 58 5.65 -14.33 -0.26
C THR A 58 4.51 -13.75 0.57
N THR A 59 4.18 -14.39 1.70
CA THR A 59 3.19 -13.85 2.64
C THR A 59 3.59 -12.45 3.13
N ALA A 60 4.89 -12.14 3.20
CA ALA A 60 5.40 -10.82 3.56
C ALA A 60 5.13 -9.78 2.46
N ASP A 61 5.32 -10.12 1.18
CA ASP A 61 5.00 -9.22 0.07
C ASP A 61 3.49 -8.91 0.03
N ILE A 62 2.67 -9.94 0.20
CA ILE A 62 1.21 -9.82 0.23
C ILE A 62 0.77 -8.95 1.40
N LYS A 63 1.34 -9.16 2.59
CA LYS A 63 1.04 -8.34 3.76
C LYS A 63 1.42 -6.87 3.53
N LYS A 64 2.61 -6.60 3.00
CA LYS A 64 3.07 -5.23 2.70
C LYS A 64 2.16 -4.54 1.71
N ALA A 65 1.82 -5.20 0.60
CA ALA A 65 0.91 -4.64 -0.39
C ALA A 65 -0.49 -4.38 0.20
N ALA A 66 -1.01 -5.28 1.04
CA ALA A 66 -2.28 -5.11 1.73
C ALA A 66 -2.28 -3.92 2.68
N THR A 67 -1.23 -3.80 3.50
CA THR A 67 -1.05 -2.66 4.42
C THR A 67 -0.93 -1.34 3.65
N ASN A 68 -0.13 -1.29 2.59
CA ASN A 68 -0.03 -0.08 1.75
C ASN A 68 -1.37 0.31 1.13
N THR A 69 -2.12 -0.69 0.63
CA THR A 69 -3.47 -0.48 0.10
C THR A 69 -4.37 0.16 1.16
N LEU A 70 -4.38 -0.41 2.37
CA LEU A 70 -5.19 0.08 3.47
C LEU A 70 -4.79 1.50 3.91
N ASN A 71 -3.49 1.77 4.03
CA ASN A 71 -2.96 3.07 4.43
C ASN A 71 -3.37 4.16 3.44
N HIS A 72 -3.34 3.88 2.14
CA HIS A 72 -3.81 4.83 1.12
C HIS A 72 -5.33 5.04 1.17
N LEU A 73 -6.12 3.98 1.38
CA LEU A 73 -7.57 4.09 1.54
C LEU A 73 -7.95 4.93 2.77
N ASP A 74 -7.27 4.70 3.89
CA ASP A 74 -7.54 5.40 5.15
C ASP A 74 -7.10 6.86 5.11
N ALA A 75 -5.98 7.14 4.44
CA ALA A 75 -5.50 8.50 4.21
C ALA A 75 -6.26 9.22 3.07
N ASN A 76 -7.13 8.53 2.34
CA ASN A 76 -7.77 9.02 1.12
C ASN A 76 -6.75 9.60 0.11
N THR A 77 -5.67 8.85 -0.12
CA THR A 77 -4.59 9.21 -1.05
C THR A 77 -4.43 8.18 -2.15
N VAL A 78 -3.78 8.56 -3.24
CA VAL A 78 -3.45 7.67 -4.35
C VAL A 78 -2.00 7.86 -4.79
N VAL A 79 -1.44 6.83 -5.41
CA VAL A 79 -0.05 6.78 -5.89
C VAL A 79 0.07 6.21 -7.30
N GLY A 80 1.14 6.61 -7.99
CA GLY A 80 1.44 6.25 -9.38
C GLY A 80 0.51 6.91 -10.40
N ASP A 81 0.92 6.88 -11.67
CA ASP A 81 0.21 7.53 -12.79
C ASP A 81 -1.22 7.01 -13.00
N GLN A 82 -1.45 5.80 -12.50
CA GLN A 82 -2.71 5.10 -12.59
C GLN A 82 -3.67 5.42 -11.42
N ASN A 83 -3.23 6.13 -10.37
CA ASN A 83 -3.99 6.46 -9.17
C ASN A 83 -4.45 5.23 -8.37
N TYR A 84 -3.51 4.45 -7.85
CA TYR A 84 -3.79 3.33 -6.97
C TYR A 84 -3.86 3.75 -5.49
N PRO A 85 -4.68 3.12 -4.63
CA PRO A 85 -5.57 1.99 -4.92
C PRO A 85 -6.78 2.39 -5.76
N LYS A 86 -7.25 1.46 -6.58
CA LYS A 86 -8.44 1.65 -7.44
C LYS A 86 -9.55 0.73 -7.02
N ARG A 87 -10.79 1.11 -7.31
CA ARG A 87 -11.93 0.20 -7.18
C ARG A 87 -11.80 -0.94 -8.20
N TYR A 88 -11.78 -2.17 -7.71
CA TYR A 88 -11.82 -3.37 -8.54
C TYR A 88 -13.27 -3.68 -8.93
N GLY A 89 -13.55 -3.67 -10.24
CA GLY A 89 -14.90 -3.77 -10.78
C GLY A 89 -15.45 -5.19 -10.91
N TYR A 90 -14.67 -6.21 -10.57
CA TYR A 90 -15.00 -7.64 -10.69
C TYR A 90 -15.69 -8.00 -12.03
N ARG A 91 -14.96 -7.89 -13.14
CA ARG A 91 -15.50 -8.19 -14.49
C ARG A 91 -14.85 -9.42 -15.13
N ASP A 92 -13.98 -10.08 -14.38
CA ASP A 92 -13.09 -11.11 -14.87
C ASP A 92 -13.59 -12.49 -14.43
N PRO A 93 -14.13 -13.32 -15.35
CA PRO A 93 -14.67 -14.63 -15.00
C PRO A 93 -13.61 -15.63 -14.54
N ALA A 94 -12.34 -15.37 -14.84
CA ALA A 94 -11.19 -16.17 -14.41
C ALA A 94 -10.65 -15.77 -13.03
N VAL A 95 -11.29 -14.81 -12.36
CA VAL A 95 -10.96 -14.41 -10.99
C VAL A 95 -11.90 -15.11 -10.02
N THR A 96 -11.30 -15.71 -9.00
CA THR A 96 -11.91 -16.33 -7.83
C THR A 96 -11.48 -15.55 -6.60
N LEU A 97 -12.45 -15.07 -5.83
CA LEU A 97 -12.19 -14.43 -4.54
C LEU A 97 -12.09 -15.46 -3.42
N SER A 98 -11.39 -15.08 -2.36
CA SER A 98 -11.45 -15.79 -1.08
C SER A 98 -12.89 -15.83 -0.56
N SER A 99 -13.19 -16.82 0.28
CA SER A 99 -14.53 -17.01 0.87
C SER A 99 -15.04 -15.83 1.72
N GLN A 100 -14.16 -14.89 2.10
CA GLN A 100 -14.50 -13.71 2.88
C GLN A 100 -14.97 -12.52 2.01
N CYS A 101 -14.92 -12.66 0.69
CA CYS A 101 -15.24 -11.60 -0.26
C CYS A 101 -16.22 -12.08 -1.34
N SER A 102 -17.09 -11.18 -1.78
CA SER A 102 -18.07 -11.39 -2.84
C SER A 102 -17.82 -10.43 -4.00
N ALA A 103 -18.24 -10.82 -5.21
CA ALA A 103 -18.26 -9.95 -6.39
C ALA A 103 -19.09 -8.67 -6.21
N THR A 104 -20.02 -8.66 -5.26
CA THR A 104 -20.86 -7.51 -4.92
C THR A 104 -20.23 -6.57 -3.88
N ASP A 105 -19.11 -6.96 -3.28
CA ASP A 105 -18.42 -6.13 -2.29
C ASP A 105 -17.76 -4.91 -2.96
N THR A 106 -17.48 -3.88 -2.16
CA THR A 106 -16.57 -2.82 -2.60
C THR A 106 -15.14 -3.30 -2.43
N LEU A 107 -14.53 -3.68 -3.55
CA LEU A 107 -13.19 -4.22 -3.63
C LEU A 107 -12.22 -3.17 -4.16
N TYR A 108 -10.98 -3.23 -3.70
CA TYR A 108 -9.90 -2.38 -4.15
C TYR A 108 -8.74 -3.23 -4.66
N GLU A 109 -8.10 -2.78 -5.74
CA GLU A 109 -6.87 -3.35 -6.26
C GLU A 109 -5.67 -2.42 -6.08
N PHE A 110 -4.49 -3.01 -5.88
CA PHE A 110 -3.22 -2.31 -5.75
C PHE A 110 -2.06 -3.15 -6.32
N PRO A 111 -1.04 -2.56 -6.96
CA PRO A 111 0.14 -3.30 -7.45
C PRO A 111 0.89 -4.04 -6.34
N ILE A 112 1.34 -5.25 -6.65
CA ILE A 112 2.23 -6.02 -5.80
C ILE A 112 3.50 -6.39 -6.58
N THR A 113 4.64 -6.29 -5.90
CA THR A 113 5.97 -6.63 -6.39
C THR A 113 6.70 -7.43 -5.33
N ARG A 114 7.80 -8.11 -5.67
CA ARG A 114 8.82 -8.47 -4.67
C ARG A 114 9.35 -7.21 -3.98
N GLY A 115 8.93 -6.97 -2.74
CA GLY A 115 9.19 -5.72 -2.03
C GLY A 115 8.04 -4.71 -2.06
N THR A 116 8.34 -3.45 -1.78
CA THR A 116 7.31 -2.40 -1.63
C THR A 116 7.23 -1.55 -2.90
N TRP A 117 6.06 -1.54 -3.54
CA TRP A 117 5.77 -0.58 -4.60
C TRP A 117 5.24 0.73 -4.01
N ASN A 118 5.87 1.85 -4.38
CA ASN A 118 5.63 3.19 -3.80
C ASN A 118 5.12 4.22 -4.84
N GLY A 119 4.56 3.78 -5.97
CA GLY A 119 4.01 4.73 -6.94
C GLY A 119 4.99 5.31 -7.97
N VAL A 120 6.13 4.66 -8.21
CA VAL A 120 7.11 5.17 -9.19
C VAL A 120 6.48 5.19 -10.59
N PRO A 121 6.52 6.33 -11.31
CA PRO A 121 5.94 6.47 -12.65
C PRO A 121 6.49 5.45 -13.65
N GLY A 122 5.64 4.99 -14.58
CA GLY A 122 6.00 4.02 -15.63
C GLY A 122 6.10 2.54 -15.21
N ASP A 123 6.16 2.24 -13.91
CA ASP A 123 6.43 0.88 -13.38
C ASP A 123 5.20 -0.07 -13.47
N THR A 124 3.98 0.46 -13.36
CA THR A 124 2.77 -0.40 -13.28
C THR A 124 2.43 -1.16 -14.57
N THR A 125 2.94 -0.73 -15.72
CA THR A 125 2.79 -1.46 -16.99
C THR A 125 3.57 -2.78 -16.96
N ASP A 126 4.67 -2.83 -16.21
CA ASP A 126 5.52 -4.00 -16.07
C ASP A 126 5.24 -4.82 -14.81
N ILE A 127 4.39 -4.31 -13.93
CA ILE A 127 3.86 -5.03 -12.77
C ILE A 127 2.48 -5.58 -13.17
N PRO A 128 2.34 -6.85 -13.54
CA PRO A 128 1.04 -7.42 -13.95
C PRO A 128 0.14 -7.83 -12.78
N ASP A 129 0.69 -7.90 -11.57
CA ASP A 129 0.04 -8.52 -10.42
C ASP A 129 -0.60 -7.47 -9.50
N ARG A 130 -1.80 -7.78 -9.01
CA ARG A 130 -2.55 -6.92 -8.09
C ARG A 130 -3.02 -7.71 -6.88
N ILE A 131 -2.99 -7.08 -5.72
CA ILE A 131 -3.72 -7.56 -4.54
C ILE A 131 -5.14 -7.01 -4.55
N ILE A 132 -6.12 -7.83 -4.17
CA ILE A 132 -7.50 -7.39 -3.92
C ILE A 132 -7.75 -7.33 -2.41
N ILE A 133 -8.16 -6.16 -1.93
CA ILE A 133 -8.57 -5.95 -0.53
C ILE A 133 -10.00 -5.43 -0.48
N LYS A 134 -10.79 -5.90 0.49
CA LYS A 134 -12.04 -5.27 0.93
C LYS A 134 -11.78 -4.43 2.17
N ARG A 135 -12.14 -3.15 2.15
CA ARG A 135 -12.13 -2.29 3.34
C ARG A 135 -13.45 -2.43 4.08
N THR A 136 -13.37 -2.74 5.37
CA THR A 136 -14.47 -2.58 6.34
C THR A 136 -14.22 -1.33 7.18
N SER A 137 -15.15 -0.94 8.04
CA SER A 137 -14.96 0.23 8.92
C SER A 137 -13.79 0.12 9.89
N LYS A 138 -13.30 -1.10 10.16
CA LYS A 138 -12.23 -1.33 11.15
C LYS A 138 -11.01 -2.01 10.58
N LYS A 139 -11.18 -2.92 9.60
CA LYS A 139 -10.09 -3.73 9.05
C LYS A 139 -10.10 -3.80 7.53
N GLY A 140 -8.97 -4.12 6.92
CA GLY A 140 -8.87 -4.68 5.58
C GLY A 140 -9.03 -6.21 5.59
N ILE A 141 -9.61 -6.74 4.52
CA ILE A 141 -9.79 -8.18 4.30
C ILE A 141 -9.09 -8.55 3.00
N TYR A 142 -8.15 -9.47 3.05
CA TYR A 142 -7.55 -10.04 1.85
C TYR A 142 -8.57 -10.87 1.06
N CYS A 143 -8.76 -10.51 -0.20
CA CYS A 143 -9.71 -11.15 -1.10
C CYS A 143 -9.05 -12.00 -2.19
N GLY A 144 -7.76 -11.82 -2.46
CA GLY A 144 -7.03 -12.60 -3.46
C GLY A 144 -5.85 -11.83 -4.06
N LEU A 145 -5.02 -12.56 -4.81
CA LEU A 145 -4.10 -11.98 -5.79
C LEU A 145 -4.60 -12.31 -7.18
N ILE A 146 -4.47 -11.34 -8.08
CA ILE A 146 -4.80 -11.46 -9.50
C ILE A 146 -3.63 -11.02 -10.36
N THR A 147 -3.63 -11.46 -11.60
CA THR A 147 -2.58 -11.12 -12.56
C THR A 147 -3.13 -10.95 -13.97
N HIS A 148 -2.56 -10.02 -14.72
CA HIS A 148 -2.75 -9.97 -16.17
C HIS A 148 -1.96 -11.08 -16.89
N THR A 149 -0.91 -11.62 -16.27
CA THR A 149 -0.04 -12.63 -16.88
C THR A 149 -0.81 -13.91 -17.16
N GLY A 150 -1.03 -14.21 -18.44
CA GLY A 150 -1.73 -15.43 -18.87
C GLY A 150 -3.25 -15.38 -18.69
N ALA A 151 -3.83 -14.21 -18.38
CA ALA A 151 -5.27 -14.07 -18.29
C ALA A 151 -5.92 -14.33 -19.67
N PRO A 152 -7.03 -15.09 -19.73
CA PRO A 152 -7.71 -15.36 -20.99
C PRO A 152 -8.29 -14.06 -21.56
N ALA A 153 -8.30 -13.94 -22.89
CA ALA A 153 -8.95 -12.81 -23.55
C ALA A 153 -10.42 -12.70 -23.12
N SER A 154 -10.88 -11.49 -22.86
CA SER A 154 -12.25 -11.22 -22.41
C SER A 154 -12.96 -10.30 -23.40
N PRO A 155 -14.22 -10.59 -23.77
CA PRO A 155 -15.02 -9.67 -24.58
C PRO A 155 -15.54 -8.45 -23.79
N ILE A 156 -15.33 -8.41 -22.47
CA ILE A 156 -15.89 -7.40 -21.55
C ILE A 156 -14.82 -6.42 -21.04
N THR A 157 -13.54 -6.81 -21.09
CA THR A 157 -12.40 -5.98 -20.66
C THR A 157 -11.21 -6.18 -21.57
N ASN A 158 -10.52 -5.08 -21.90
CA ASN A 158 -9.31 -5.10 -22.73
C ASN A 158 -8.07 -5.54 -21.95
N ASN A 159 -8.13 -5.55 -20.61
CA ASN A 159 -7.04 -5.93 -19.72
C ASN A 159 -7.58 -6.94 -18.69
N PRO A 160 -7.81 -8.21 -19.09
CA PRO A 160 -8.39 -9.21 -18.21
C PRO A 160 -7.42 -9.62 -17.11
N PHE A 161 -7.97 -10.03 -15.99
CA PHE A 161 -7.26 -10.66 -14.90
C PHE A 161 -7.61 -12.14 -14.77
N GLN A 162 -6.70 -12.91 -14.17
CA GLN A 162 -6.99 -14.23 -13.63
C GLN A 162 -6.46 -14.36 -12.20
N SER A 163 -7.00 -15.29 -11.43
CA SER A 163 -6.51 -15.57 -10.08
C SER A 163 -5.10 -16.17 -10.09
N CYS A 164 -4.30 -15.72 -9.14
CA CYS A 164 -3.07 -16.40 -8.75
C CYS A 164 -3.39 -17.62 -7.86
N THR A 165 -2.48 -18.60 -7.78
CA THR A 165 -2.68 -19.88 -7.08
C THR A 165 -1.64 -20.10 -5.98
N GLY A 166 -2.05 -20.63 -4.82
CA GLY A 166 -1.16 -20.89 -3.68
C GLY A 166 -1.88 -21.48 -2.48
#